data_AF-A0A1F6EMU9-F1
#
_entry.id   AF-A0A1F6EMU9-F1
#
_cell.length_a   1.000
_cell.length_b   1.000
_cell.length_c   1.000
_cell.angle_alpha   90.00
_cell.angle_beta   90.00
_cell.angle_gamma   90.00
#
_symmetry.space_group_name_H-M   'P 1'
#
loop_
_entity.id
_entity.type
_entity.pdbx_description
1 polymer ?
#
loop_
_entity_poly.entity_id
_entity_poly.type
_entity_poly.pdbx_seq_one_letter_code
_entity_poly.pdbx_strand_id
1 'polypeptide(L)'
;MDKKVTPKDFFLWAGAMVALYGSVIALIALLFEYIDRTYPDSLEHYVDPYSGGIRFAMASLIVLVPVTIVLMRFIRNDIARAAEKAELWVRRWALVFTVFIAGAMVVGDLIALINTFLGGDLTTRFILKILVVLFVAGGVFLHFLADLRGYWNTNPARAKTVGLAVGILMLAVIIAGFFIMGTPGEVRLHRFDDQKVSDLQNIQWQVVNFWQQKKMLPATLDELIDPIGGNYIPVDSQTGERYGYTVMGPLSFELCATFNTNSRSSSRVPNVPLTPYVDGVENDNWLRDVGKVCFSRTIDPERYPPFEKALLR
;
A
#
# COMPACT_ATOMS: atom_id res chain seq x y z
N MET A 1 -39.52 -16.65 -30.57
CA MET A 1 -38.47 -17.70 -30.58
C MET A 1 -37.46 -17.30 -29.53
N ASP A 2 -37.37 -18.05 -28.43
CA ASP A 2 -36.36 -17.80 -27.41
C ASP A 2 -34.98 -17.93 -28.05
N LYS A 3 -34.23 -16.82 -28.08
CA LYS A 3 -32.88 -16.78 -28.63
C LYS A 3 -32.01 -17.61 -27.70
N LYS A 4 -31.69 -18.85 -28.09
CA LYS A 4 -30.91 -19.77 -27.26
C LYS A 4 -29.53 -19.19 -27.00
N VAL A 5 -29.31 -18.79 -25.75
CA VAL A 5 -28.00 -18.39 -25.24
C VAL A 5 -27.10 -19.61 -25.25
N THR A 6 -25.94 -19.50 -25.88
CA THR A 6 -24.93 -20.55 -25.81
C THR A 6 -24.09 -20.42 -24.53
N PRO A 7 -23.47 -21.51 -24.02
CA PRO A 7 -22.54 -21.41 -22.90
C PRO A 7 -21.43 -20.38 -23.15
N LYS A 8 -20.93 -20.29 -24.39
CA LYS A 8 -19.94 -19.28 -24.80
C LYS A 8 -20.46 -17.87 -24.54
N ASP A 9 -21.69 -17.55 -24.96
CA ASP A 9 -22.26 -16.21 -24.78
C ASP A 9 -22.45 -15.87 -23.30
N PHE A 10 -22.89 -16.85 -22.49
CA PHE A 10 -23.04 -16.68 -21.04
C PHE A 10 -21.69 -16.36 -20.37
N PHE A 11 -20.66 -17.19 -20.58
CA PHE A 11 -19.36 -17.02 -19.95
C PHE A 11 -18.61 -15.78 -20.46
N LEU A 12 -18.82 -15.36 -21.70
CA LEU A 12 -18.25 -14.10 -22.21
C LEU A 12 -18.83 -12.89 -21.47
N TRP A 13 -20.16 -12.83 -21.32
CA TRP A 13 -20.80 -11.73 -20.59
C TRP A 13 -20.49 -11.76 -19.10
N ALA A 14 -20.53 -12.94 -18.46
CA ALA A 14 -20.18 -13.08 -17.06
C ALA A 14 -18.72 -12.69 -16.80
N GLY A 15 -17.78 -13.19 -17.61
CA GLY A 15 -16.36 -12.85 -17.51
C GLY A 15 -16.10 -11.37 -17.75
N ALA A 16 -16.75 -10.75 -18.74
CA ALA A 16 -16.64 -9.31 -18.99
C ALA A 16 -17.13 -8.49 -17.80
N MET A 17 -18.22 -8.93 -17.16
CA MET A 17 -18.79 -8.22 -16.03
C MET A 17 -17.95 -8.37 -14.76
N VAL A 18 -17.43 -9.58 -14.49
CA VAL A 18 -16.50 -9.80 -13.38
C VAL A 18 -15.22 -8.97 -13.55
N ALA A 19 -14.65 -8.96 -14.75
CA ALA A 19 -13.47 -8.15 -15.04
C ALA A 19 -13.74 -6.65 -14.87
N LEU A 20 -14.88 -6.17 -15.36
CA LEU A 20 -15.30 -4.79 -15.19
C LEU A 20 -15.46 -4.42 -13.73
N TYR A 21 -16.27 -5.17 -12.97
CA TYR A 21 -16.54 -4.87 -11.56
C TYR A 21 -15.26 -4.94 -10.72
N GLY A 22 -14.43 -5.96 -10.95
CA GLY A 22 -13.13 -6.04 -10.29
C GLY A 22 -12.22 -4.86 -10.62
N SER A 23 -12.22 -4.38 -11.87
CA SER A 23 -11.45 -3.19 -12.26
C SER A 23 -11.98 -1.91 -11.61
N VAL A 24 -13.30 -1.75 -11.49
CA VAL A 24 -13.94 -0.59 -10.83
C VAL A 24 -13.63 -0.59 -9.33
N ILE A 25 -13.77 -1.74 -8.67
CA ILE A 25 -13.44 -1.89 -7.24
C ILE A 25 -11.96 -1.58 -7.01
N ALA A 26 -11.06 -2.12 -7.84
CA ALA A 26 -9.64 -1.85 -7.75
C ALA A 26 -9.30 -0.37 -7.98
N LEU A 27 -9.98 0.30 -8.93
CA LEU A 27 -9.80 1.74 -9.17
C LEU A 27 -10.21 2.55 -7.92
N ILE A 28 -11.39 2.30 -7.37
CA ILE A 28 -11.90 3.02 -6.20
C ILE A 28 -10.95 2.80 -5.01
N ALA A 29 -10.55 1.55 -4.75
CA ALA A 29 -9.61 1.23 -3.68
C ALA A 29 -8.26 1.95 -3.85
N LEU A 30 -7.73 2.00 -5.08
CA LEU A 30 -6.48 2.71 -5.37
C LEU A 30 -6.60 4.23 -5.14
N LEU A 31 -7.71 4.83 -5.56
CA LEU A 31 -7.96 6.25 -5.33
C LEU A 31 -8.16 6.57 -3.85
N PHE A 32 -8.77 5.67 -3.08
CA PHE A 32 -8.89 5.81 -1.63
C PHE A 32 -7.52 5.82 -0.95
N GLU A 33 -6.64 4.89 -1.32
CA GLU A 33 -5.26 4.87 -0.85
C GLU A 33 -4.49 6.15 -1.17
N TYR A 34 -4.72 6.75 -2.34
CA TYR A 34 -4.11 8.04 -2.68
C TYR A 34 -4.64 9.15 -1.77
N ILE A 35 -5.97 9.20 -1.57
CA ILE A 35 -6.61 10.17 -0.69
C ILE A 35 -6.06 10.06 0.73
N ASP A 36 -6.01 8.85 1.29
CA ASP A 36 -5.54 8.62 2.67
C ASP A 36 -4.08 9.05 2.87
N ARG A 37 -3.24 8.95 1.83
CA ARG A 37 -1.84 9.43 1.92
C ARG A 37 -1.69 10.92 1.77
N THR A 38 -2.58 11.56 1.02
CA THR A 38 -2.59 13.02 0.84
C THR A 38 -3.27 13.73 2.01
N TYR A 39 -4.24 13.08 2.65
CA TYR A 39 -5.02 13.58 3.78
C TYR A 39 -5.03 12.54 4.91
N PRO A 40 -3.87 12.31 5.55
CA PRO A 40 -3.76 11.31 6.61
C PRO A 40 -4.54 11.75 7.85
N ASP A 41 -5.13 10.80 8.56
CA ASP A 41 -5.84 11.05 9.80
C ASP A 41 -4.86 11.03 10.97
N SER A 42 -4.87 12.10 11.77
CA SER A 42 -4.08 12.20 13.00
C SER A 42 -4.37 11.11 14.03
N LEU A 43 -5.55 10.48 13.97
CA LEU A 43 -5.95 9.39 14.86
C LEU A 43 -5.53 8.01 14.34
N GLU A 44 -5.04 7.92 13.11
CA GLU A 44 -4.66 6.66 12.49
C GLU A 44 -3.18 6.35 12.76
N HIS A 45 -2.94 5.47 13.74
CA HIS A 45 -1.58 5.15 14.23
C HIS A 45 -0.81 4.14 13.37
N TYR A 46 -1.48 3.49 12.43
CA TYR A 46 -0.87 2.47 11.56
C TYR A 46 -0.86 2.94 10.11
N VAL A 47 0.35 3.09 9.55
CA VAL A 47 0.56 3.33 8.12
C VAL A 47 1.25 2.10 7.56
N ASP A 48 0.66 1.44 6.55
CA ASP A 48 1.29 0.31 5.87
C ASP A 48 2.60 0.75 5.21
N PRO A 49 3.77 0.32 5.73
CA PRO A 49 5.07 0.78 5.25
C PRO A 49 5.37 0.31 3.82
N TYR A 50 4.67 -0.73 3.34
CA TYR A 50 4.90 -1.33 2.03
C TYR A 50 3.70 -1.21 1.10
N SER A 51 2.69 -0.41 1.41
CA SER A 51 1.63 -0.05 0.47
C SER A 51 0.97 -1.25 -0.24
N GLY A 52 0.67 -2.32 0.50
CA GLY A 52 0.05 -3.55 0.02
C GLY A 52 -1.28 -3.32 -0.71
N GLY A 53 -2.14 -2.44 -0.18
CA GLY A 53 -3.41 -2.08 -0.81
C GLY A 53 -3.22 -1.51 -2.22
N ILE A 54 -2.30 -0.54 -2.36
CA ILE A 54 -1.91 0.02 -3.66
C ILE A 54 -1.39 -1.05 -4.61
N ARG A 55 -0.47 -1.92 -4.15
CA ARG A 55 0.10 -2.99 -4.99
C ARG A 55 -0.98 -3.92 -5.54
N PHE A 56 -1.89 -4.36 -4.68
CA PHE A 56 -2.96 -5.26 -5.08
C PHE A 56 -3.93 -4.60 -6.05
N ALA A 57 -4.31 -3.34 -5.79
CA ALA A 57 -5.19 -2.59 -6.66
C ALA A 57 -4.55 -2.32 -8.04
N MET A 58 -3.28 -1.91 -8.08
CA MET A 58 -2.54 -1.73 -9.33
C MET A 58 -2.41 -3.04 -10.12
N ALA A 59 -2.03 -4.14 -9.47
CA ALA A 59 -1.95 -5.45 -10.12
C ALA A 59 -3.30 -5.87 -10.70
N SER A 60 -4.38 -5.65 -9.95
CA SER A 60 -5.74 -5.93 -10.39
C SER A 60 -6.12 -5.09 -11.62
N LEU A 61 -5.80 -3.78 -11.64
CA LEU A 61 -6.06 -2.93 -12.80
C LEU A 61 -5.25 -3.33 -14.03
N ILE A 62 -3.96 -3.60 -13.85
CA ILE A 62 -3.05 -4.02 -14.94
C ILE A 62 -3.56 -5.28 -15.64
N VAL A 63 -4.21 -6.19 -14.91
CA VAL A 63 -4.76 -7.43 -15.48
C VAL A 63 -6.21 -7.25 -15.95
N LEU A 64 -7.10 -6.74 -15.10
CA LEU A 64 -8.54 -6.72 -15.34
C LEU A 64 -8.97 -5.69 -16.38
N VAL A 65 -8.27 -4.55 -16.52
CA VAL A 65 -8.61 -3.54 -17.53
C VAL A 65 -8.38 -4.09 -18.95
N PRO A 66 -7.20 -4.65 -19.31
CA PRO A 66 -7.01 -5.29 -20.61
C PRO A 66 -8.00 -6.44 -20.87
N VAL A 67 -8.27 -7.27 -19.86
CA VAL A 67 -9.24 -8.37 -19.97
C VAL A 67 -10.63 -7.83 -20.31
N THR A 68 -11.09 -6.79 -19.60
CA THR A 68 -12.38 -6.13 -19.88
C THR A 68 -12.44 -5.62 -21.31
N ILE A 69 -11.40 -4.92 -21.78
CA ILE A 69 -11.34 -4.38 -23.15
C ILE A 69 -11.41 -5.50 -24.18
N VAL A 70 -10.66 -6.59 -23.99
CA VAL A 70 -10.62 -7.74 -24.89
C VAL A 70 -11.97 -8.44 -24.95
N LEU A 71 -12.57 -8.74 -23.80
CA LEU A 71 -13.87 -9.41 -23.73
C LEU A 71 -14.99 -8.54 -24.34
N MET A 72 -15.01 -7.24 -24.03
CA MET A 72 -15.97 -6.31 -24.63
C MET A 72 -15.77 -6.17 -26.14
N ARG A 73 -14.53 -6.24 -26.64
CA ARG A 73 -14.24 -6.25 -28.07
C ARG A 73 -14.75 -7.53 -28.74
N PHE A 74 -14.58 -8.69 -28.11
CA PHE A 74 -15.14 -9.95 -28.60
C PHE A 74 -16.67 -9.91 -28.66
N ILE A 75 -17.32 -9.45 -27.57
CA ILE A 75 -18.78 -9.30 -27.50
C ILE A 75 -19.28 -8.38 -28.62
N ARG A 76 -18.67 -7.21 -28.80
CA ARG A 76 -19.08 -6.25 -29.84
C ARG A 76 -18.88 -6.80 -31.24
N ASN A 77 -17.78 -7.52 -31.50
CA ASN A 77 -17.54 -8.15 -32.79
C ASN A 77 -18.55 -9.27 -33.07
N ASP A 78 -18.93 -10.06 -32.06
CA ASP A 78 -19.95 -11.10 -32.18
C ASP A 78 -21.33 -10.50 -32.48
N ILE A 79 -21.68 -9.39 -31.84
CA ILE A 79 -22.93 -8.64 -32.12
C ILE A 79 -22.92 -8.03 -33.53
N ALA A 80 -21.78 -7.50 -33.99
CA ALA A 80 -21.66 -6.95 -35.34
C ALA A 80 -21.81 -8.02 -36.44
N ARG A 81 -21.36 -9.26 -36.17
CA ARG A 81 -21.51 -10.40 -37.08
C ARG A 81 -22.92 -10.99 -37.06
N ALA A 82 -23.56 -11.03 -35.89
CA ALA A 82 -24.89 -11.57 -35.69
C ALA A 82 -25.72 -10.60 -34.82
N ALA A 83 -26.50 -9.73 -35.48
CA ALA A 83 -27.30 -8.70 -34.82
C ALA A 83 -28.26 -9.28 -33.76
N GLU A 84 -28.67 -10.54 -33.94
CA GLU A 84 -29.51 -11.27 -32.98
C GLU A 84 -28.90 -11.35 -31.57
N LYS A 85 -27.57 -11.37 -31.46
CA LYS A 85 -26.83 -11.42 -30.19
C LYS A 85 -26.98 -10.15 -29.35
N ALA A 86 -27.42 -9.03 -29.94
CA ALA A 86 -27.71 -7.81 -29.19
C ALA A 86 -28.90 -8.00 -28.23
N GLU A 87 -29.78 -8.96 -28.51
CA GLU A 87 -31.03 -9.18 -27.77
C GLU A 87 -30.94 -10.37 -26.80
N LEU A 88 -29.75 -10.89 -26.53
CA LEU A 88 -29.57 -11.98 -25.58
C LEU A 88 -30.02 -11.54 -24.19
N TRP A 89 -30.76 -12.41 -23.50
CA TRP A 89 -31.23 -12.13 -22.15
C TRP A 89 -30.06 -11.83 -21.20
N VAL A 90 -28.95 -12.57 -21.33
CA VAL A 90 -27.75 -12.39 -20.48
C VAL A 90 -27.20 -10.96 -20.60
N ARG A 91 -27.12 -10.41 -21.82
CA ARG A 91 -26.71 -9.02 -22.02
C ARG A 91 -27.66 -8.06 -21.32
N ARG A 92 -28.96 -8.19 -21.55
CA ARG A 92 -29.96 -7.29 -20.97
C ARG A 92 -29.91 -7.30 -19.45
N TRP A 93 -29.85 -8.49 -18.84
CA TRP A 93 -29.72 -8.64 -17.40
C TRP A 93 -28.40 -8.09 -16.88
N ALA A 94 -27.28 -8.37 -17.56
CA ALA A 94 -25.98 -7.81 -17.23
C ALA A 94 -26.03 -6.27 -17.18
N LEU A 95 -26.52 -5.62 -18.24
CA LEU A 95 -26.61 -4.16 -18.33
C LEU A 95 -27.54 -3.56 -17.26
N VAL A 96 -28.74 -4.13 -17.09
CA VAL A 96 -29.72 -3.65 -16.10
C VAL A 96 -29.18 -3.82 -14.68
N PHE A 97 -28.54 -4.95 -14.39
CA PHE A 97 -27.93 -5.23 -13.09
C PHE A 97 -26.78 -4.27 -12.79
N THR A 98 -25.93 -3.94 -13.78
CA THR A 98 -24.89 -2.91 -13.62
C THR A 98 -25.47 -1.55 -13.28
N VAL A 99 -26.50 -1.12 -14.02
CA VAL A 99 -27.17 0.17 -13.79
C VAL A 99 -27.82 0.20 -12.41
N PHE A 100 -28.47 -0.90 -12.00
CA PHE A 100 -29.07 -1.04 -10.68
C PHE A 100 -28.02 -0.94 -9.56
N ILE A 101 -26.93 -1.70 -9.64
CA ILE A 101 -25.84 -1.66 -8.64
C ILE A 101 -25.23 -0.27 -8.58
N ALA A 102 -24.91 0.34 -9.72
CA ALA A 102 -24.31 1.66 -9.75
C ALA A 102 -25.24 2.72 -9.12
N GLY A 103 -26.55 2.65 -9.41
CA GLY A 103 -27.55 3.50 -8.77
C GLY A 103 -27.66 3.28 -7.25
N ALA A 104 -27.69 2.02 -6.81
CA ALA A 104 -27.73 1.68 -5.39
C ALA A 104 -26.47 2.16 -4.65
N MET A 105 -25.30 2.06 -5.30
CA MET A 105 -24.03 2.57 -4.76
C MET A 105 -24.07 4.09 -4.58
N VAL A 106 -24.56 4.85 -5.57
CA VAL A 106 -24.74 6.31 -5.46
C VAL A 106 -25.68 6.68 -4.30
N VAL A 107 -26.80 5.97 -4.16
CA VAL A 107 -27.74 6.21 -3.04
C VAL A 107 -27.07 5.91 -1.69
N GLY A 108 -26.39 4.77 -1.56
CA GLY A 108 -25.67 4.42 -0.34
C GLY A 108 -24.58 5.44 0.03
N ASP A 109 -23.86 5.96 -0.97
CA ASP A 109 -22.81 6.96 -0.79
C ASP A 109 -23.36 8.32 -0.33
N LEU A 110 -24.54 8.73 -0.85
CA LEU A 110 -25.25 9.91 -0.37
C LEU A 110 -25.77 9.74 1.06
N ILE A 111 -26.25 8.55 1.42
CA ILE A 111 -26.66 8.24 2.80
C ILE A 111 -25.45 8.34 3.73
N ALA A 112 -24.31 7.75 3.36
CA ALA A 112 -23.08 7.84 4.14
C ALA A 112 -22.65 9.30 4.32
N LEU A 113 -22.67 10.10 3.24
CA LEU A 113 -22.35 11.53 3.28
C LEU A 113 -23.20 12.27 4.32
N ILE A 114 -24.52 12.11 4.25
CA ILE A 114 -25.46 12.78 5.14
C ILE A 114 -25.27 12.30 6.58
N ASN A 115 -25.13 11.00 6.80
CA ASN A 115 -24.96 10.43 8.14
C ASN A 115 -23.69 10.98 8.83
N THR A 116 -22.56 11.01 8.13
CA THR A 116 -21.31 11.56 8.67
C THR A 116 -21.38 13.08 8.84
N PHE A 117 -22.06 13.79 7.94
CA PHE A 117 -22.33 15.22 8.10
C PHE A 117 -23.14 15.51 9.37
N LEU A 118 -24.22 14.76 9.60
CA LEU A 118 -25.08 14.89 10.78
C LEU A 118 -24.35 14.51 12.08
N GLY A 119 -23.36 13.62 12.00
CA GLY A 119 -22.48 13.27 13.12
C GLY A 119 -21.44 14.33 13.47
N GLY A 120 -21.20 15.33 12.61
CA GLY A 120 -20.19 16.38 12.83
C GLY A 120 -18.75 15.98 12.47
N ASP A 121 -18.53 14.77 11.95
CA ASP A 121 -17.20 14.19 11.67
C ASP A 121 -16.83 14.26 10.17
N LEU A 122 -17.29 15.31 9.48
CA LEU A 122 -17.06 15.47 8.04
C LEU A 122 -15.58 15.83 7.76
N THR A 123 -14.78 14.85 7.39
CA THR A 123 -13.35 15.04 7.05
C THR A 123 -13.13 15.27 5.54
N THR A 124 -12.07 16.00 5.17
CA THR A 124 -11.70 16.22 3.76
C THR A 124 -11.48 14.90 3.02
N ARG A 125 -10.83 13.91 3.66
CA ARG A 125 -10.62 12.57 3.08
C ARG A 125 -11.95 11.89 2.75
N PHE A 126 -12.94 12.00 3.64
CA PHE A 126 -14.24 11.38 3.47
C PHE A 126 -15.01 12.00 2.29
N ILE A 127 -15.04 13.33 2.20
CA ILE A 127 -15.67 14.03 1.06
C ILE A 127 -15.03 13.60 -0.27
N LEU A 128 -13.71 13.53 -0.33
CA LEU A 128 -13.00 13.12 -1.55
C LEU A 128 -13.31 11.66 -1.93
N LYS A 129 -13.42 10.76 -0.95
CA LYS A 129 -13.78 9.35 -1.21
C LYS A 129 -15.19 9.23 -1.79
N ILE A 130 -16.14 9.99 -1.26
CA ILE A 130 -17.51 10.07 -1.80
C ILE A 130 -17.52 10.64 -3.22
N LEU A 131 -16.79 11.73 -3.47
CA LEU A 131 -16.69 12.29 -4.81
C LEU A 131 -16.11 11.30 -5.82
N VAL A 132 -15.12 10.49 -5.40
CA VAL A 132 -14.58 9.39 -6.23
C VAL A 132 -15.66 8.35 -6.53
N VAL A 133 -16.40 7.89 -5.53
CA VAL A 133 -17.47 6.90 -5.72
C VAL A 133 -18.56 7.44 -6.65
N LEU A 134 -19.05 8.66 -6.41
CA LEU A 134 -20.04 9.32 -7.27
C LEU A 134 -19.54 9.48 -8.71
N PHE A 135 -18.28 9.90 -8.90
CA PHE A 135 -17.70 10.05 -10.23
C PHE A 135 -17.59 8.72 -10.97
N VAL A 136 -17.06 7.68 -10.32
CA VAL A 136 -16.85 6.36 -10.92
C VAL A 136 -18.19 5.65 -11.15
N ALA A 137 -19.04 5.54 -10.12
CA ALA A 137 -20.35 4.90 -10.22
C ALA A 137 -21.27 5.66 -11.18
N GLY A 138 -21.27 7.00 -11.14
CA GLY A 138 -22.01 7.84 -12.09
C GLY A 138 -21.53 7.66 -13.53
N GLY A 139 -20.21 7.58 -13.75
CA GLY A 139 -19.63 7.29 -15.05
C GLY A 139 -20.05 5.92 -15.60
N VAL A 140 -19.98 4.87 -14.78
CA VAL A 140 -20.44 3.52 -15.13
C VAL A 140 -21.95 3.52 -15.41
N PHE A 141 -22.74 4.13 -14.53
CA PHE A 141 -24.19 4.25 -14.68
C PHE A 141 -24.57 4.90 -16.02
N LEU A 142 -24.00 6.07 -16.33
CA LEU A 142 -24.28 6.80 -17.56
C LEU A 142 -23.82 6.02 -18.80
N HIS A 143 -22.67 5.36 -18.73
CA HIS A 143 -22.16 4.54 -19.81
C HIS A 143 -23.09 3.36 -20.14
N PHE A 144 -23.51 2.61 -19.12
CA PHE A 144 -24.38 1.44 -19.30
C PHE A 144 -25.83 1.84 -19.62
N LEU A 145 -26.32 2.97 -19.10
CA LEU A 145 -27.61 3.54 -19.47
C LEU A 145 -27.63 3.96 -20.94
N ALA A 146 -26.54 4.55 -21.45
CA ALA A 146 -26.38 4.86 -22.86
C ALA A 146 -26.36 3.58 -23.72
N ASP A 147 -25.78 2.48 -23.24
CA ASP A 147 -25.80 1.19 -23.94
C ASP A 147 -27.21 0.57 -23.99
N LEU A 148 -27.96 0.64 -22.88
CA LEU A 148 -29.36 0.22 -22.82
C LEU A 148 -30.26 1.01 -23.79
N ARG A 149 -29.98 2.31 -23.95
CA ARG A 149 -30.67 3.18 -24.91
C ARG A 149 -30.18 3.00 -26.35
N GLY A 150 -29.21 2.12 -26.61
CA GLY A 150 -28.65 1.87 -27.94
C GLY A 150 -27.77 3.00 -28.50
N TYR A 151 -27.39 3.98 -27.67
CA TYR A 151 -26.63 5.16 -28.11
C TYR A 151 -25.24 4.81 -28.66
N TRP A 152 -24.57 3.82 -28.09
CA TRP A 152 -23.24 3.38 -28.57
C TRP A 152 -23.31 2.63 -29.90
N ASN A 153 -24.45 1.99 -30.21
CA ASN A 153 -24.67 1.34 -31.50
C ASN A 153 -24.87 2.37 -32.61
N THR A 154 -25.56 3.47 -32.32
CA THR A 154 -25.76 4.57 -33.28
C THR A 154 -24.52 5.47 -33.41
N ASN A 155 -23.69 5.56 -32.35
CA ASN A 155 -22.49 6.41 -32.32
C ASN A 155 -21.20 5.62 -32.03
N PRO A 156 -20.77 4.71 -32.93
CA PRO A 156 -19.62 3.84 -32.67
C PRO A 156 -18.29 4.59 -32.55
N ALA A 157 -18.15 5.75 -33.20
CA ALA A 157 -16.98 6.60 -33.05
C ALA A 157 -16.86 7.16 -31.63
N ARG A 158 -17.97 7.64 -31.04
CA ARG A 158 -18.00 8.14 -29.65
C ARG A 158 -17.75 7.03 -28.64
N ALA A 159 -18.25 5.81 -28.89
CA ALA A 159 -17.95 4.66 -28.04
C ALA A 159 -16.44 4.36 -28.02
N LYS A 160 -15.76 4.45 -29.17
CA LYS A 160 -14.30 4.26 -29.27
C LYS A 160 -13.53 5.35 -28.55
N THR A 161 -13.92 6.62 -28.69
CA THR A 161 -13.22 7.73 -28.03
C THR A 161 -13.36 7.66 -26.51
N VAL A 162 -14.54 7.33 -25.98
CA VAL A 162 -14.75 7.13 -24.55
C VAL A 162 -13.90 5.95 -24.05
N GLY A 163 -13.87 4.84 -24.77
CA GLY A 163 -13.02 3.70 -24.41
C GLY A 163 -11.53 4.05 -24.38
N LEU A 164 -11.04 4.85 -25.35
CA LEU A 164 -9.66 5.34 -25.37
C LEU A 164 -9.37 6.28 -24.19
N ALA A 165 -10.28 7.23 -23.92
CA ALA A 165 -10.13 8.17 -22.82
C ALA A 165 -10.07 7.45 -21.46
N VAL A 166 -10.93 6.46 -21.23
CA VAL A 166 -10.89 5.62 -20.02
C VAL A 166 -9.59 4.81 -19.97
N GLY A 167 -9.13 4.25 -21.10
CA GLY A 167 -7.84 3.53 -21.14
C GLY A 167 -6.64 4.41 -20.77
N ILE A 168 -6.59 5.64 -21.27
CA ILE A 168 -5.56 6.63 -20.92
C ILE A 168 -5.67 7.02 -19.45
N LEU A 169 -6.88 7.25 -18.95
CA LEU A 169 -7.11 7.56 -17.53
C LEU A 169 -6.59 6.43 -16.62
N MET A 170 -6.90 5.17 -16.94
CA MET A 170 -6.42 4.01 -16.18
C MET A 170 -4.90 3.93 -16.18
N LEU A 171 -4.27 4.15 -17.33
CA LEU A 171 -2.81 4.17 -17.44
C LEU A 171 -2.21 5.29 -16.59
N ALA A 172 -2.80 6.49 -16.62
CA ALA A 172 -2.35 7.62 -15.82
C ALA A 172 -2.45 7.35 -14.31
N VAL A 173 -3.57 6.74 -13.86
CA VAL A 173 -3.75 6.35 -12.45
C VAL A 173 -2.71 5.31 -12.04
N ILE A 174 -2.46 4.28 -12.85
CA ILE A 174 -1.43 3.26 -12.56
C ILE A 174 -0.03 3.90 -12.48
N ILE A 175 0.31 4.78 -13.42
CA ILE A 175 1.60 5.49 -13.43
C ILE A 175 1.76 6.36 -12.17
N ALA A 176 0.71 7.10 -11.77
CA ALA A 176 0.71 7.89 -10.55
C ALA A 176 1.00 7.03 -9.31
N GLY A 177 0.53 5.77 -9.28
CA GLY A 177 0.81 4.82 -8.21
C GLY A 177 2.30 4.55 -8.00
N PHE A 178 3.06 4.40 -9.09
CA PHE A 178 4.51 4.23 -8.99
C PHE A 178 5.22 5.46 -8.44
N PHE A 179 4.75 6.68 -8.76
CA PHE A 179 5.31 7.91 -8.18
C PHE A 179 4.97 8.07 -6.68
N ILE A 180 3.81 7.60 -6.23
CA ILE A 180 3.38 7.72 -4.83
C ILE A 180 4.06 6.68 -3.92
N MET A 181 4.17 5.44 -4.41
CA MET A 181 4.70 4.30 -3.65
C MET A 181 6.23 4.13 -3.79
N GLY A 182 6.79 4.54 -4.92
CA GLY A 182 8.11 4.10 -5.36
C GLY A 182 8.02 2.81 -6.19
N THR A 183 9.10 2.50 -6.88
CA THR A 183 9.21 1.32 -7.75
C THR A 183 9.41 0.03 -6.92
N PRO A 184 9.13 -1.16 -7.48
CA PRO A 184 9.38 -2.42 -6.78
C PRO A 184 10.83 -2.59 -6.32
N GLY A 185 11.79 -2.04 -7.06
CA GLY A 185 13.22 -2.01 -6.69
C GLY A 185 13.46 -1.18 -5.44
N GLU A 186 12.94 0.04 -5.40
CA GLU A 186 13.05 0.94 -4.24
C GLU A 186 12.42 0.34 -2.99
N VAL A 187 11.24 -0.29 -3.11
CA VAL A 187 10.57 -0.96 -1.97
C VAL A 187 11.41 -2.11 -1.43
N ARG A 188 12.13 -2.84 -2.30
CA ARG A 188 13.04 -3.90 -1.86
C ARG A 188 14.24 -3.33 -1.11
N LEU A 189 14.79 -2.22 -1.56
CA LEU A 189 15.89 -1.52 -0.88
C LEU A 189 15.46 -1.00 0.50
N HIS A 190 14.25 -0.44 0.61
CA HIS A 190 13.68 -0.06 1.91
C HIS A 190 13.57 -1.24 2.88
N ARG A 191 13.13 -2.42 2.41
CA ARG A 191 13.08 -3.63 3.25
C ARG A 191 14.44 -4.08 3.75
N PHE A 192 15.47 -3.98 2.90
CA PHE A 192 16.84 -4.28 3.34
C PHE A 192 17.30 -3.29 4.40
N ASP A 193 17.02 -1.99 4.22
CA ASP A 193 17.37 -0.98 5.22
C ASP A 193 16.62 -1.20 6.55
N ASP A 194 15.34 -1.58 6.51
CA ASP A 194 14.55 -1.87 7.71
C ASP A 194 15.07 -3.12 8.44
N GLN A 195 15.52 -4.14 7.70
CA GLN A 195 16.20 -5.29 8.28
C GLN A 195 17.52 -4.88 8.94
N LYS A 196 18.33 -4.02 8.30
CA LYS A 196 19.57 -3.49 8.88
C LYS A 196 19.29 -2.75 10.19
N VAL A 197 18.25 -1.93 10.24
CA VAL A 197 17.85 -1.24 11.49
C VAL A 197 17.47 -2.26 12.58
N SER A 198 16.68 -3.29 12.24
CA SER A 198 16.33 -4.36 13.19
C SER A 198 17.57 -5.10 13.71
N ASP A 199 18.54 -5.37 12.84
CA ASP A 199 19.78 -6.06 13.20
C ASP A 199 20.65 -5.19 14.12
N LEU A 200 20.81 -3.90 13.80
CA LEU A 200 21.56 -2.96 14.64
C LEU A 200 20.89 -2.75 16.00
N GLN A 201 19.57 -2.69 16.06
CA GLN A 201 18.82 -2.66 17.32
C GLN A 201 19.06 -3.92 18.15
N ASN A 202 19.06 -5.08 17.50
CA ASN A 202 19.34 -6.35 18.17
C ASN A 202 20.78 -6.37 18.74
N ILE A 203 21.78 -5.98 17.93
CA ILE A 203 23.18 -5.87 18.37
C ILE A 203 23.31 -4.88 19.52
N GLN A 204 22.66 -3.72 19.45
CA GLN A 204 22.66 -2.73 20.53
C GLN A 204 22.22 -3.36 21.86
N TRP A 205 21.11 -4.11 21.86
CA TRP A 205 20.64 -4.78 23.06
C TRP A 205 21.58 -5.87 23.56
N GLN A 206 22.24 -6.61 22.66
CA GLN A 206 23.27 -7.57 23.04
C GLN A 206 24.48 -6.88 23.70
N VAL A 207 24.93 -5.73 23.18
CA VAL A 207 26.02 -4.92 23.78
C VAL A 207 25.63 -4.42 25.18
N VAL A 208 24.41 -3.89 25.34
CA VAL A 208 23.90 -3.43 26.64
C VAL A 208 23.86 -4.58 27.64
N ASN A 209 23.30 -5.73 27.25
CA ASN A 209 23.24 -6.92 28.11
C ASN A 209 24.63 -7.42 28.50
N PHE A 210 25.57 -7.46 27.56
CA PHE A 210 26.97 -7.85 27.82
C PHE A 210 27.60 -6.92 28.86
N TRP A 211 27.41 -5.60 28.71
CA TRP A 211 27.91 -4.62 29.65
C TRP A 211 27.25 -4.77 31.03
N GLN A 212 25.94 -5.02 31.12
CA GLN A 212 25.27 -5.22 32.41
C GLN A 212 25.82 -6.47 33.14
N GLN A 213 26.23 -7.51 32.42
CA GLN A 213 26.79 -8.74 33.00
C GLN A 213 28.26 -8.62 33.38
N LYS A 214 29.07 -7.96 32.55
CA LYS A 214 30.54 -7.94 32.66
C LYS A 214 31.14 -6.61 33.10
N LYS A 215 30.32 -5.55 33.15
CA LYS A 215 30.71 -4.16 33.49
C LYS A 215 31.80 -3.59 32.57
N MET A 216 31.89 -4.11 31.35
CA MET A 216 32.76 -3.61 30.29
C MET A 216 32.07 -3.82 28.94
N LEU A 217 32.37 -2.96 27.97
CA LEU A 217 31.93 -3.17 26.59
C LEU A 217 32.70 -4.32 25.93
N PRO A 218 32.09 -5.08 25.00
CA PRO A 218 32.81 -6.10 24.24
C PRO A 218 33.87 -5.44 23.35
N ALA A 219 35.06 -6.04 23.21
CA ALA A 219 36.07 -5.47 22.31
C ALA A 219 35.71 -5.70 20.83
N THR A 220 35.00 -6.81 20.56
CA THR A 220 34.50 -7.17 19.24
C THR A 220 33.09 -7.74 19.31
N LEU A 221 32.32 -7.67 18.22
CA LEU A 221 30.99 -8.29 18.17
C LEU A 221 31.01 -9.81 18.36
N ASP A 222 32.13 -10.49 18.07
CA ASP A 222 32.23 -11.93 18.24
C ASP A 222 32.14 -12.36 19.73
N GLU A 223 32.43 -11.46 20.68
CA GLU A 223 32.26 -11.73 22.12
C GLU A 223 30.80 -11.79 22.57
N LEU A 224 29.87 -11.33 21.74
CA LEU A 224 28.43 -11.41 21.98
C LEU A 224 27.85 -12.77 21.59
N ILE A 225 28.60 -13.58 20.83
CA ILE A 225 28.16 -14.91 20.39
C ILE A 225 28.05 -15.82 21.60
N ASP A 226 26.85 -16.35 21.81
CA ASP A 226 26.56 -17.32 22.88
C ASP A 226 25.66 -18.43 22.33
N PRO A 227 26.23 -19.60 21.97
CA PRO A 227 25.46 -20.73 21.49
C PRO A 227 24.47 -21.29 22.51
N ILE A 228 24.69 -21.08 23.82
CA ILE A 228 23.81 -21.57 24.89
C ILE A 228 22.60 -20.64 25.03
N GLY A 229 22.84 -19.32 25.00
CA GLY A 229 21.80 -18.29 25.00
C GLY A 229 21.10 -18.10 23.66
N GLY A 230 21.63 -18.69 22.57
CA GLY A 230 21.12 -18.52 21.21
C GLY A 230 21.50 -17.18 20.57
N ASN A 231 22.46 -16.45 21.15
CA ASN A 231 22.93 -15.19 20.59
C ASN A 231 23.83 -15.45 19.39
N TYR A 232 23.51 -14.80 18.29
CA TYR A 232 24.34 -14.75 17.09
C TYR A 232 24.41 -13.30 16.61
N ILE A 233 25.44 -13.01 15.81
CA ILE A 233 25.59 -11.70 15.19
C ILE A 233 25.01 -11.76 13.78
N PRO A 234 23.93 -11.02 13.48
CA PRO A 234 23.42 -10.93 12.12
C PRO A 234 24.45 -10.24 11.22
N VAL A 235 24.40 -10.58 9.93
CA VAL A 235 25.15 -9.89 8.86
C VAL A 235 24.15 -9.19 7.96
N ASP A 236 24.63 -8.19 7.22
CA ASP A 236 23.80 -7.49 6.23
C ASP A 236 23.26 -8.48 5.20
N SER A 237 21.95 -8.74 5.23
CA SER A 237 21.28 -9.69 4.31
C SER A 237 21.37 -9.29 2.83
N GLN A 238 21.74 -8.05 2.51
CA GLN A 238 21.92 -7.57 1.15
C GLN A 238 23.33 -7.85 0.62
N THR A 239 24.37 -7.60 1.43
CA THR A 239 25.78 -7.63 0.99
C THR A 239 26.56 -8.83 1.54
N GLY A 240 26.08 -9.43 2.63
CA GLY A 240 26.79 -10.45 3.41
C GLY A 240 27.88 -9.89 4.32
N GLU A 241 28.04 -8.57 4.38
CA GLU A 241 29.07 -7.92 5.21
C GLU A 241 28.66 -7.84 6.69
N ARG A 242 29.65 -7.84 7.57
CA ARG A 242 29.44 -7.63 9.01
C ARG A 242 29.14 -6.16 9.29
N TYR A 243 28.25 -5.90 10.24
CA TYR A 243 27.99 -4.54 10.73
C TYR A 243 29.24 -3.96 11.41
N GLY A 244 29.43 -2.64 11.25
CA GLY A 244 30.53 -1.94 11.90
C GLY A 244 30.26 -1.74 13.38
N TYR A 245 31.28 -1.94 14.21
CA TYR A 245 31.23 -1.70 15.65
C TYR A 245 32.52 -1.04 16.10
N THR A 246 32.42 0.02 16.90
CA THR A 246 33.60 0.70 17.47
C THR A 246 33.30 1.18 18.87
N VAL A 247 34.21 0.92 19.80
CA VAL A 247 34.13 1.44 21.17
C VAL A 247 34.67 2.86 21.18
N MET A 248 33.86 3.82 21.62
CA MET A 248 34.19 5.26 21.64
C MET A 248 34.56 5.75 23.04
N GLY A 249 34.17 5.01 24.07
CA GLY A 249 34.48 5.31 25.47
C GLY A 249 34.06 4.18 26.40
N PRO A 250 34.15 4.37 27.73
CA PRO A 250 33.83 3.31 28.71
C PRO A 250 32.37 2.82 28.65
N LEU A 251 31.45 3.68 28.22
CA LEU A 251 30.01 3.41 28.11
C LEU A 251 29.44 3.75 26.73
N SER A 252 30.30 4.17 25.79
CA SER A 252 29.88 4.68 24.50
C SER A 252 30.44 3.82 23.37
N PHE A 253 29.61 3.50 22.40
CA PHE A 253 29.96 2.71 21.24
C PHE A 253 29.22 3.21 20.00
N GLU A 254 29.69 2.80 18.83
CA GLU A 254 29.12 3.17 17.55
C GLU A 254 28.77 1.91 16.76
N LEU A 255 27.60 1.93 16.11
CA LEU A 255 27.12 0.88 15.23
C LEU A 255 26.90 1.40 13.81
N CYS A 256 27.53 0.79 12.82
CA CYS A 256 27.49 1.27 11.44
C CYS A 256 26.87 0.26 10.47
N ALA A 257 26.12 0.78 9.50
CA ALA A 257 25.67 0.03 8.32
C ALA A 257 25.67 0.93 7.08
N THR A 258 25.59 0.32 5.90
CA THR A 258 25.44 1.03 4.63
C THR A 258 23.98 0.96 4.18
N PHE A 259 23.30 2.10 4.12
CA PHE A 259 21.88 2.19 3.76
C PHE A 259 21.68 2.59 2.30
N ASN A 260 20.61 2.07 1.71
CA ASN A 260 20.26 2.32 0.31
C ASN A 260 19.39 3.57 0.14
N THR A 261 18.63 3.91 1.18
CA THR A 261 17.63 4.96 1.16
C THR A 261 17.81 5.87 2.36
N ASN A 262 17.51 7.16 2.18
CA ASN A 262 17.32 8.03 3.34
C ASN A 262 16.14 7.48 4.13
N SER A 263 16.22 7.51 5.46
CA SER A 263 15.03 7.55 6.28
C SER A 263 14.22 8.70 5.72
N ARG A 264 13.09 8.38 5.11
CA ARG A 264 12.01 9.37 5.07
C ARG A 264 11.90 9.76 6.53
N SER A 265 12.14 11.03 6.86
CA SER A 265 11.55 11.54 8.09
C SER A 265 10.14 10.97 8.10
N SER A 266 9.69 10.49 9.23
CA SER A 266 8.35 9.98 9.45
C SER A 266 7.26 11.04 9.18
N SER A 267 7.47 11.97 8.24
CA SER A 267 6.59 12.99 7.68
C SER A 267 5.46 12.43 6.81
N ARG A 268 5.03 11.19 7.03
CA ARG A 268 3.66 10.78 6.72
C ARG A 268 2.96 10.10 7.90
N VAL A 269 3.55 10.14 9.09
CA VAL A 269 2.80 10.06 10.33
C VAL A 269 2.45 11.50 10.70
N PRO A 270 1.20 11.96 10.49
CA PRO A 270 0.79 13.25 11.02
C PRO A 270 0.95 13.21 12.54
N ASN A 271 1.74 14.13 13.09
CA ASN A 271 1.71 14.52 14.50
C ASN A 271 1.52 13.36 15.49
N VAL A 272 2.45 12.41 15.56
CA VAL A 272 2.82 11.97 16.91
C VAL A 272 3.49 13.20 17.48
N PRO A 273 2.94 13.89 18.50
CA PRO A 273 3.70 14.92 19.19
C PRO A 273 5.04 14.28 19.52
N LEU A 274 6.12 14.83 18.95
CA LEU A 274 7.47 14.53 19.38
C LEU A 274 7.38 14.52 20.90
N THR A 275 7.51 13.35 21.51
CA THR A 275 7.51 13.26 22.97
C THR A 275 8.49 14.32 23.44
N PRO A 276 8.06 15.20 24.36
CA PRO A 276 8.82 16.39 24.70
C PRO A 276 10.26 15.98 24.94
N TYR A 277 11.15 16.62 24.20
CA TYR A 277 12.59 16.60 24.37
C TYR A 277 12.89 16.56 25.88
N VAL A 278 13.28 15.38 26.37
CA VAL A 278 13.82 15.25 27.71
C VAL A 278 15.30 15.55 27.54
N ASP A 279 15.70 16.74 28.00
CA ASP A 279 17.11 17.15 28.09
C ASP A 279 17.95 15.97 28.62
N GLY A 280 18.91 15.51 27.83
CA GLY A 280 19.83 14.42 28.19
C GLY A 280 19.58 13.06 27.53
N VAL A 281 18.48 12.89 26.78
CA VAL A 281 18.26 11.70 25.94
C VAL A 281 18.30 12.15 24.47
N GLU A 282 19.43 11.97 23.80
CA GLU A 282 19.44 11.99 22.33
C GLU A 282 18.44 10.94 21.88
N ASN A 283 17.28 11.40 21.39
CA ASN A 283 16.25 10.54 20.86
C ASN A 283 16.76 10.04 19.50
N ASP A 284 17.56 8.98 19.60
CA ASP A 284 18.37 8.29 18.60
C ASP A 284 17.51 7.47 17.64
N ASN A 285 16.43 8.08 17.16
CA ASN A 285 15.57 7.57 16.11
C ASN A 285 16.50 7.12 14.99
N TRP A 286 16.48 5.84 14.59
CA TRP A 286 17.31 5.19 13.55
C TRP A 286 17.13 5.80 12.14
N LEU A 287 17.23 7.12 12.09
CA LEU A 287 17.21 8.05 11.00
C LEU A 287 18.58 7.96 10.35
N ARG A 288 18.58 7.87 9.04
CA ARG A 288 19.74 7.49 8.25
C ARG A 288 19.70 8.25 6.94
N ASP A 289 20.86 8.63 6.46
CA ASP A 289 21.01 9.03 5.06
C ASP A 289 21.47 7.84 4.20
N VAL A 290 21.44 8.03 2.89
CA VAL A 290 22.01 7.07 1.93
C VAL A 290 23.52 6.96 2.17
N GLY A 291 24.03 5.74 2.14
CA GLY A 291 25.44 5.43 2.30
C GLY A 291 25.77 4.91 3.70
N LYS A 292 27.05 4.99 4.06
CA LYS A 292 27.52 4.52 5.36
C LYS A 292 27.09 5.50 6.44
N VAL A 293 26.26 5.02 7.37
CA VAL A 293 25.80 5.78 8.53
C VAL A 293 26.17 5.02 9.78
N CYS A 294 26.61 5.76 10.78
CA CYS A 294 27.03 5.23 12.06
C CYS A 294 26.23 5.89 13.19
N PHE A 295 25.78 5.07 14.13
CA PHE A 295 24.90 5.42 15.22
C PHE A 295 25.66 5.35 16.53
N SER A 296 25.95 6.51 17.11
CA SER A 296 26.55 6.61 18.44
C SER A 296 25.53 6.24 19.50
N ARG A 297 25.90 5.41 20.47
CA ARG A 297 25.06 4.98 21.58
C ARG A 297 25.86 5.10 22.88
N THR A 298 25.23 5.63 23.91
CA THR A 298 25.80 5.69 25.25
C THR A 298 24.89 4.97 26.22
N ILE A 299 25.44 4.01 26.97
CA ILE A 299 24.71 3.29 28.00
C ILE A 299 24.54 4.22 29.20
N ASP A 300 23.30 4.48 29.58
CA ASP A 300 22.95 5.12 30.85
C ASP A 300 22.92 4.06 31.97
N PRO A 301 23.89 4.05 32.91
CA PRO A 301 23.95 3.06 33.99
C PRO A 301 22.81 3.17 34.99
N GLU A 302 22.16 4.33 35.13
CA GLU A 302 21.02 4.49 36.02
C GLU A 302 19.78 3.83 35.42
N ARG A 303 19.62 3.96 34.09
CA ARG A 303 18.53 3.33 33.35
C ARG A 303 18.73 1.83 33.16
N TYR A 304 19.97 1.41 32.92
CA TYR A 304 20.37 0.03 32.69
C TYR A 304 21.44 -0.35 33.72
N PRO A 305 21.10 -0.69 34.97
CA PRO A 305 22.10 -1.02 35.97
C PRO A 305 22.77 -2.38 35.70
N PRO A 306 24.04 -2.60 36.10
CA PRO A 306 24.67 -3.91 36.01
C PRO A 306 23.91 -4.96 36.83
N PHE A 307 23.89 -6.21 36.36
CA PHE A 307 23.29 -7.31 37.10
C PHE A 307 24.14 -7.63 38.34
N GLU A 308 23.49 -7.68 39.50
CA GLU A 308 24.13 -8.14 40.72
C GLU A 308 24.34 -9.66 40.63
N LYS A 309 25.59 -10.10 40.77
CA LYS A 309 25.86 -11.51 41.01
C LYS A 309 25.34 -11.81 42.41
N ALA A 310 24.36 -12.70 42.53
CA ALA A 310 23.90 -13.18 43.82
C ALA A 310 25.11 -13.70 44.60
N LEU A 311 25.46 -13.02 45.70
CA LEU A 311 26.45 -13.50 46.64
C LEU A 311 25.83 -14.75 47.28
N LEU A 312 26.25 -15.93 46.83
CA LEU A 312 25.97 -17.19 47.51
C LEU A 312 26.52 -17.04 48.93
N ARG A 313 25.61 -16.91 49.90
CA ARG A 313 25.92 -17.01 51.34
C ARG A 313 25.95 -18.46 51.76
#